data_AF-A0A7S0HT49-F1
#
_entry.id   AF-A0A7S0HT49-F1
#
_cell.length_a   1.000
_cell.length_b   1.000
_cell.length_c   1.000
_cell.angle_alpha   90.00
_cell.angle_beta   90.00
_cell.angle_gamma   90.00
#
_symmetry.space_group_name_H-M   'P 1'
#
loop_
_entity.id
_entity.type
_entity.pdbx_description
1 polymer ?
#
loop_
_entity_poly.entity_id
_entity_poly.type
_entity_poly.pdbx_seq_one_letter_code
_entity_poly.pdbx_strand_id
1 'polypeptide(L)'
;KTLRRADDGGGRTRMSVAMDAAAKTASQLFTFKENANTDDGSYHNPRVFFDVQIGMKKAGRIVIELFADIVPKTAENFRCLCTGERGVGRVSGKALHYKNTIFHRVIKGFMMQGGDFANMNGTGGESVYGGKFEDENLDMRHTGPGILSMANAGKNTNGSQFF
;
A
#
# COMPACT_ATOMS: atom_id res chain seq x y z
N LYS A 1 -57.52 12.94 -14.64
CA LYS A 1 -56.90 13.45 -15.87
C LYS A 1 -55.49 12.84 -15.96
N THR A 2 -55.30 11.90 -16.87
CA THR A 2 -54.06 11.13 -17.14
C THR A 2 -53.05 11.96 -17.95
N LEU A 3 -51.74 11.67 -17.85
CA LEU A 3 -50.64 11.67 -18.87
C LEU A 3 -49.27 11.74 -18.15
N ARG A 4 -48.46 10.66 -18.03
CA ARG A 4 -47.43 10.04 -18.91
C ARG A 4 -46.17 10.87 -19.29
N ARG A 5 -45.01 10.38 -18.78
CA ARG A 5 -43.59 10.30 -19.22
C ARG A 5 -42.94 11.31 -20.20
N ALA A 6 -41.68 11.64 -19.87
CA ALA A 6 -40.51 11.59 -20.78
C ALA A 6 -39.22 11.29 -19.98
N ASP A 7 -38.36 10.41 -20.54
CA ASP A 7 -37.08 9.91 -20.01
C ASP A 7 -35.88 10.86 -20.28
N ASP A 8 -34.81 10.63 -19.49
CA ASP A 8 -33.35 10.69 -19.73
C ASP A 8 -32.64 11.84 -20.49
N GLY A 9 -31.55 12.32 -19.88
CA GLY A 9 -30.55 13.18 -20.52
C GLY A 9 -29.38 13.56 -19.60
N GLY A 10 -28.39 12.69 -19.48
CA GLY A 10 -27.24 12.81 -18.58
C GLY A 10 -26.32 14.01 -18.85
N GLY A 11 -26.06 14.78 -17.79
CA GLY A 11 -25.13 15.90 -17.77
C GLY A 11 -24.03 15.74 -16.72
N ARG A 12 -23.25 14.65 -16.77
CA ARG A 12 -21.97 14.51 -16.03
C ARG A 12 -20.90 13.80 -16.86
N THR A 13 -20.82 14.09 -18.15
CA THR A 13 -19.73 13.63 -19.02
C THR A 13 -18.60 14.65 -18.96
N ARG A 14 -17.75 14.59 -17.92
CA ARG A 14 -16.39 15.17 -17.97
C ARG A 14 -15.40 14.71 -16.89
N MET A 15 -15.78 13.77 -16.01
CA MET A 15 -14.83 13.09 -15.11
C MET A 15 -14.83 11.56 -15.22
N SER A 16 -15.59 10.97 -16.15
CA SER A 16 -15.53 9.52 -16.44
C SER A 16 -14.51 9.16 -17.51
N VAL A 17 -14.09 10.10 -18.35
CA VAL A 17 -13.26 9.79 -19.54
C VAL A 17 -11.76 9.70 -19.23
N ALA A 18 -11.32 10.14 -18.05
CA ALA A 18 -9.90 10.11 -17.67
C ALA A 18 -9.44 8.79 -17.02
N MET A 19 -10.38 7.88 -16.69
CA MET A 19 -10.04 6.56 -16.11
C MET A 19 -10.19 5.39 -17.08
N ASP A 20 -10.89 5.56 -18.20
CA ASP A 20 -11.10 4.47 -19.18
C ASP A 20 -10.01 4.39 -20.28
N ALA A 21 -9.25 5.45 -20.51
CA ALA A 21 -8.22 5.45 -21.56
C ALA A 21 -6.96 4.65 -21.20
N ALA A 22 -6.71 4.39 -19.91
CA ALA A 22 -5.56 3.61 -19.47
C ALA A 22 -5.77 2.09 -19.59
N ALA A 23 -7.02 1.62 -19.66
CA ALA A 23 -7.33 0.20 -19.65
C ALA A 23 -7.23 -0.49 -21.03
N LYS A 24 -7.29 0.26 -22.15
CA LYS A 24 -7.34 -0.33 -23.49
C LYS A 24 -6.00 -0.43 -24.22
N THR A 25 -4.98 0.32 -23.82
CA THR A 25 -3.65 0.27 -24.48
C THR A 25 -2.75 -0.83 -23.90
N ALA A 26 -3.08 -1.40 -22.75
CA ALA A 26 -2.28 -2.45 -22.11
C ALA A 26 -2.62 -3.88 -22.56
N SER A 27 -3.60 -4.06 -23.46
CA SER A 27 -4.09 -5.39 -23.86
C SER A 27 -3.23 -6.11 -24.91
N GLN A 28 -2.07 -5.58 -25.32
CA GLN A 28 -1.31 -6.17 -26.44
C GLN A 28 0.19 -6.37 -26.23
N LEU A 29 0.71 -6.19 -25.02
CA LEU A 29 2.06 -6.63 -24.68
C LEU A 29 2.04 -7.12 -23.23
N PHE A 30 2.70 -8.24 -22.97
CA PHE A 30 2.68 -9.03 -21.72
C PHE A 30 1.56 -10.06 -21.62
N THR A 31 1.67 -11.04 -22.52
CA THR A 31 1.32 -12.45 -22.33
C THR A 31 1.40 -12.87 -20.85
N PHE A 32 0.31 -13.45 -20.36
CA PHE A 32 0.25 -14.19 -19.11
C PHE A 32 1.43 -15.17 -19.00
N LYS A 33 2.24 -15.06 -17.94
CA LYS A 33 2.91 -16.23 -17.38
C LYS A 33 2.08 -16.68 -16.19
N GLU A 34 1.36 -17.77 -16.40
CA GLU A 34 0.87 -18.62 -15.32
C GLU A 34 2.00 -18.92 -14.33
N ASN A 35 1.62 -19.02 -13.06
CA ASN A 35 2.50 -19.36 -11.95
C ASN A 35 3.31 -20.63 -12.26
N ALA A 36 4.57 -20.45 -12.64
CA ALA A 36 5.58 -21.49 -12.55
C ALA A 36 6.38 -21.23 -11.27
N ASN A 37 6.29 -22.16 -10.32
CA ASN A 37 7.23 -22.25 -9.22
C ASN A 37 8.56 -22.74 -9.81
N THR A 38 9.49 -21.82 -10.09
CA THR A 38 10.83 -22.16 -10.58
C THR A 38 11.77 -22.33 -9.39
N ASP A 39 12.17 -23.57 -9.14
CA ASP A 39 13.17 -23.97 -8.15
C ASP A 39 14.59 -23.72 -8.71
N ASP A 40 14.91 -22.47 -9.04
CA ASP A 40 16.21 -22.08 -9.63
C ASP A 40 17.19 -21.47 -8.61
N GLY A 41 16.86 -21.50 -7.31
CA GLY A 41 17.68 -20.90 -6.27
C GLY A 41 17.78 -19.37 -6.36
N SER A 42 16.99 -18.71 -7.21
CA SER A 42 16.92 -17.25 -7.25
C SER A 42 16.07 -16.75 -6.07
N TYR A 43 16.67 -15.88 -5.26
CA TYR A 43 16.01 -15.29 -4.12
C TYR A 43 14.97 -14.27 -4.62
N HIS A 44 13.71 -14.69 -4.71
CA HIS A 44 12.64 -13.80 -5.15
C HIS A 44 12.20 -12.85 -4.04
N ASN A 45 12.05 -11.58 -4.40
CA ASN A 45 11.54 -10.56 -3.50
C ASN A 45 10.10 -10.88 -3.03
N PRO A 46 9.81 -10.76 -1.72
CA PRO A 46 8.48 -11.02 -1.20
C PRO A 46 7.42 -10.11 -1.82
N ARG A 47 6.23 -10.65 -2.06
CA ARG A 47 5.06 -9.87 -2.46
C ARG A 47 3.99 -9.90 -1.38
N VAL A 48 3.47 -8.72 -1.06
CA VAL A 48 2.37 -8.53 -0.10
C VAL A 48 1.22 -7.79 -0.77
N PHE A 49 0.07 -7.71 -0.09
CA PHE A 49 -1.08 -7.01 -0.64
C PHE A 49 -1.93 -6.33 0.43
N PHE A 50 -2.66 -5.30 0.01
CA PHE A 50 -3.74 -4.68 0.76
C PHE A 50 -5.04 -4.77 -0.03
N ASP A 51 -6.09 -5.28 0.61
CA ASP A 51 -7.46 -5.09 0.13
C ASP A 51 -8.02 -3.80 0.74
N VAL A 52 -8.20 -2.78 -0.09
CA VAL A 52 -8.55 -1.42 0.36
C VAL A 52 -10.04 -1.17 0.23
N GLN A 53 -10.61 -0.49 1.21
CA GLN A 53 -11.99 -0.03 1.24
C GLN A 53 -12.04 1.49 1.39
N ILE A 54 -12.96 2.15 0.68
CA ILE A 54 -13.26 3.59 0.84
C ILE A 54 -14.71 3.72 1.29
N GLY A 55 -14.91 4.19 2.53
CA GLY A 55 -16.20 4.12 3.20
C GLY A 55 -16.65 2.66 3.30
N MET A 56 -17.82 2.34 2.75
CA MET A 56 -18.34 0.96 2.72
C MET A 56 -18.01 0.19 1.43
N LYS A 57 -17.31 0.80 0.45
CA LYS A 57 -17.07 0.19 -0.87
C LYS A 57 -15.65 -0.35 -1.00
N LYS A 58 -15.51 -1.59 -1.50
CA LYS A 58 -14.20 -2.15 -1.87
C LYS A 58 -13.61 -1.33 -3.02
N ALA A 59 -12.42 -0.77 -2.82
CA ALA A 59 -11.72 0.04 -3.82
C ALA A 59 -10.83 -0.82 -4.73
N GLY A 60 -10.30 -1.92 -4.21
CA GLY A 60 -9.47 -2.85 -4.97
C GLY A 60 -8.32 -3.42 -4.14
N ARG A 61 -7.44 -4.15 -4.82
CA ARG A 61 -6.23 -4.72 -4.23
C ARG A 61 -5.00 -3.97 -4.69
N ILE A 62 -4.14 -3.58 -3.76
CA ILE A 62 -2.79 -3.10 -4.03
C ILE A 62 -1.85 -4.27 -3.79
N VAL A 63 -1.01 -4.61 -4.77
CA VAL A 63 0.04 -5.62 -4.64
C VAL A 63 1.38 -4.90 -4.64
N ILE A 64 2.25 -5.28 -3.71
CA ILE A 64 3.51 -4.59 -3.44
C ILE A 64 4.63 -5.62 -3.43
N GLU A 65 5.65 -5.40 -4.24
CA GLU A 65 6.91 -6.13 -4.17
C GLU A 65 7.86 -5.43 -3.18
N LEU A 66 8.48 -6.22 -2.30
CA LEU A 66 9.39 -5.74 -1.28
C LEU A 66 10.82 -6.09 -1.68
N PHE A 67 11.67 -5.10 -1.87
CA PHE A 67 13.08 -5.27 -2.25
C PHE A 67 13.92 -5.78 -1.07
N ALA A 68 13.68 -7.02 -0.64
CA ALA A 68 14.37 -7.67 0.46
C ALA A 68 15.85 -7.99 0.13
N ASP A 69 16.18 -8.05 -1.15
CA ASP A 69 17.55 -8.11 -1.66
C ASP A 69 18.35 -6.82 -1.41
N ILE A 70 17.67 -5.66 -1.33
CA ILE A 70 18.31 -4.35 -1.12
C ILE A 70 18.15 -3.87 0.33
N VAL A 71 16.96 -4.01 0.91
CA VAL A 71 16.60 -3.53 2.25
C VAL A 71 15.94 -4.65 3.08
N PRO A 72 16.69 -5.72 3.42
CA PRO A 72 16.14 -6.92 4.05
C PRO A 72 15.40 -6.63 5.37
N LYS A 73 15.92 -5.76 6.23
CA LYS A 73 15.28 -5.42 7.51
C LYS A 73 14.00 -4.64 7.30
N THR A 74 14.01 -3.67 6.38
CA THR A 74 12.83 -2.86 6.07
C THR A 74 11.73 -3.70 5.41
N ALA A 75 12.10 -4.55 4.45
CA ALA A 75 11.19 -5.46 3.77
C ALA A 75 10.56 -6.46 4.74
N GLU A 76 11.37 -7.09 5.60
CA GLU A 76 10.87 -8.06 6.59
C GLU A 76 9.94 -7.42 7.62
N ASN A 77 10.23 -6.19 8.06
CA ASN A 77 9.34 -5.43 8.92
C ASN A 77 7.96 -5.22 8.27
N PHE A 78 7.95 -4.73 7.02
CA PHE A 78 6.70 -4.48 6.30
C PHE A 78 5.93 -5.77 6.03
N ARG A 79 6.62 -6.84 5.62
CA ARG A 79 6.02 -8.16 5.39
C ARG A 79 5.35 -8.69 6.64
N CYS A 80 6.04 -8.67 7.78
CA CYS A 80 5.48 -9.12 9.05
C CYS A 80 4.27 -8.28 9.49
N LEU A 81 4.31 -6.96 9.28
CA LEU A 81 3.17 -6.09 9.59
C LEU A 81 1.98 -6.33 8.64
N CYS A 82 2.20 -6.86 7.43
CA CYS A 82 1.11 -7.30 6.55
C CYS A 82 0.47 -8.61 7.03
N THR A 83 1.23 -9.53 7.62
CA THR A 83 0.72 -10.84 8.07
C THR A 83 0.20 -10.85 9.50
N GLY A 84 0.74 -9.97 10.36
CA GLY A 84 0.44 -9.96 11.79
C GLY A 84 1.15 -11.06 12.59
N GLU A 85 2.09 -11.79 12.00
CA GLU A 85 2.70 -12.99 12.60
C GLU A 85 3.57 -12.71 13.84
N ARG A 86 3.98 -11.46 14.04
CA ARG A 86 4.86 -11.03 15.14
C ARG A 86 4.09 -10.71 16.43
N GLY A 87 2.78 -10.90 16.46
CA GLY A 87 1.96 -10.79 17.67
C GLY A 87 1.78 -9.34 18.14
N VAL A 88 2.11 -9.07 19.40
CA VAL A 88 1.85 -7.77 20.07
C VAL A 88 3.14 -6.97 20.22
N GLY A 89 3.09 -5.69 19.86
CA GLY A 89 4.19 -4.75 19.96
C GLY A 89 4.57 -4.46 21.40
N ARG A 90 5.87 -4.37 21.69
CA ARG A 90 6.39 -4.24 23.06
C ARG A 90 6.16 -2.85 23.62
N VAL A 91 6.21 -1.83 22.77
CA VAL A 91 6.05 -0.42 23.16
C VAL A 91 4.59 -0.01 23.09
N SER A 92 3.90 -0.39 22.02
CA SER A 92 2.51 0.02 21.78
C SER A 92 1.48 -0.82 22.53
N GLY A 93 1.81 -2.06 22.90
CA GLY A 93 0.85 -3.02 23.47
C GLY A 93 -0.27 -3.43 22.50
N LYS A 94 -0.12 -3.15 21.20
CA LYS A 94 -1.11 -3.41 20.15
C LYS A 94 -0.61 -4.45 19.17
N ALA A 95 -1.53 -5.08 18.43
CA ALA A 95 -1.16 -6.05 17.41
C ALA A 95 -0.27 -5.40 16.33
N LEU A 96 0.86 -6.04 16.02
CA LEU A 96 1.79 -5.65 14.96
C LEU A 96 1.22 -6.03 13.59
N HIS A 97 0.13 -5.38 13.17
CA HIS A 97 -0.63 -5.77 11.98
C HIS A 97 -1.32 -4.57 11.31
N TYR A 98 -1.23 -4.49 9.98
CA TYR A 98 -1.88 -3.45 9.17
C TYR A 98 -3.37 -3.71 8.92
N LYS A 99 -3.89 -4.90 9.21
CA LYS A 99 -5.32 -5.18 9.02
C LYS A 99 -6.16 -4.22 9.88
N ASN A 100 -7.19 -3.64 9.26
CA ASN A 100 -8.08 -2.63 9.86
C ASN A 100 -7.39 -1.31 10.23
N THR A 101 -6.24 -1.01 9.64
CA THR A 101 -5.62 0.32 9.72
C THR A 101 -6.07 1.21 8.56
N ILE A 102 -5.80 2.51 8.67
CA ILE A 102 -6.25 3.51 7.69
C ILE A 102 -5.06 4.24 7.04
N PHE A 103 -5.30 4.77 5.84
CA PHE A 103 -4.48 5.82 5.25
C PHE A 103 -4.92 7.16 5.86
N HIS A 104 -4.25 7.59 6.93
CA HIS A 104 -4.66 8.74 7.73
C HIS A 104 -4.29 10.09 7.08
N ARG A 105 -3.39 10.10 6.10
CA ARG A 105 -2.96 11.32 5.41
C ARG A 105 -2.83 11.08 3.92
N VAL A 106 -3.63 11.79 3.12
CA VAL A 106 -3.64 11.69 1.65
C VAL A 106 -3.46 13.08 1.06
N ILE A 107 -2.43 13.26 0.23
CA ILE A 107 -2.17 14.51 -0.48
C ILE A 107 -2.29 14.27 -1.99
N LYS A 108 -3.29 14.91 -2.61
CA LYS A 108 -3.54 14.80 -4.04
C LYS A 108 -2.31 15.22 -4.85
N GLY A 109 -1.89 14.35 -5.76
CA GLY A 109 -0.71 14.59 -6.61
C GLY A 109 0.63 14.31 -5.93
N PHE A 110 0.62 13.76 -4.71
CA PHE A 110 1.85 13.42 -3.99
C PHE A 110 1.84 11.97 -3.47
N MET A 111 1.22 11.71 -2.30
CA MET A 111 1.29 10.38 -1.66
C MET A 111 0.08 10.07 -0.76
N MET A 112 0.01 8.81 -0.33
CA MET A 112 -0.95 8.30 0.65
C MET A 112 -0.20 7.63 1.79
N GLN A 113 -0.23 8.22 2.98
CA GLN A 113 0.47 7.71 4.15
C GLN A 113 -0.45 6.90 5.06
N GLY A 114 0.05 5.75 5.49
CA GLY A 114 -0.63 4.79 6.35
C GLY A 114 0.30 4.13 7.36
N GLY A 115 -0.14 3.01 7.92
CA GLY A 115 0.69 2.16 8.78
C GLY A 115 0.77 2.56 10.25
N ASP A 116 0.06 3.61 10.69
CA ASP A 116 -0.14 3.88 12.12
C ASP A 116 -1.27 3.02 12.67
N PHE A 117 -0.95 1.77 13.02
CA PHE A 117 -1.92 0.85 13.64
C PHE A 117 -2.25 1.20 15.09
N ALA A 118 -1.45 2.07 15.73
CA ALA A 118 -1.61 2.36 17.14
C ALA A 118 -2.57 3.53 17.36
N ASN A 119 -2.32 4.68 16.74
CA ASN A 119 -3.09 5.90 16.99
C ASN A 119 -3.94 6.33 15.79
N MET A 120 -3.72 5.73 14.62
CA MET A 120 -4.43 6.01 13.37
C MET A 120 -4.40 7.50 12.97
N ASN A 121 -3.39 8.25 13.39
CA ASN A 121 -3.32 9.71 13.18
C ASN A 121 -1.90 10.21 12.82
N GLY A 122 -0.93 9.30 12.69
CA GLY A 122 0.44 9.61 12.30
C GLY A 122 1.40 9.80 13.46
N THR A 123 0.93 9.75 14.71
CA THR A 123 1.79 9.89 15.91
C THR A 123 2.26 8.54 16.47
N GLY A 124 1.64 7.44 16.04
CA GLY A 124 1.90 6.11 16.59
C GLY A 124 2.70 5.21 15.66
N GLY A 125 2.53 3.90 15.88
CA GLY A 125 3.17 2.84 15.13
C GLY A 125 4.51 2.40 15.70
N GLU A 126 4.80 1.12 15.53
CA GLU A 126 5.98 0.44 16.07
C GLU A 126 6.48 -0.59 15.05
N SER A 127 7.78 -0.76 14.94
CA SER A 127 8.37 -1.84 14.14
C SER A 127 8.21 -3.19 14.82
N VAL A 128 8.39 -4.26 14.05
CA VAL A 128 8.38 -5.63 14.59
C VAL A 128 9.60 -5.96 15.45
N TYR A 129 10.59 -5.08 15.47
CA TYR A 129 11.82 -5.21 16.25
C TYR A 129 11.72 -4.61 17.65
N GLY A 130 10.61 -3.93 17.96
CA GLY A 130 10.42 -3.18 19.19
C GLY A 130 10.80 -1.71 19.02
N GLY A 131 9.84 -0.81 19.12
CA GLY A 131 10.07 0.63 18.92
C GLY A 131 10.43 0.99 17.48
N LYS A 132 11.51 1.78 17.32
CA LYS A 132 12.01 2.27 16.03
C LYS A 132 13.27 1.52 15.59
N PHE A 133 13.62 1.59 14.31
CA PHE A 133 14.85 1.02 13.74
C PHE A 133 15.56 1.97 12.77
N GLU A 134 16.82 1.63 12.46
CA GLU A 134 17.73 2.44 11.66
C GLU A 134 17.33 2.53 10.18
N ASP A 135 17.87 3.54 9.49
CA ASP A 135 17.79 3.64 8.03
C ASP A 135 18.76 2.64 7.39
N GLU A 136 18.28 1.82 6.44
CA GLU A 136 19.06 0.73 5.86
C GLU A 136 19.74 1.12 4.54
N ASN A 137 19.01 1.83 3.67
CA ASN A 137 19.54 2.35 2.41
C ASN A 137 18.88 3.70 2.07
N LEU A 138 19.70 4.72 1.82
CA LEU A 138 19.27 6.08 1.47
C LEU A 138 19.57 6.43 0.02
N ASP A 139 20.20 5.53 -0.74
CA ASP A 139 20.58 5.77 -2.13
C ASP A 139 19.42 5.57 -3.10
N MET A 140 18.42 4.77 -2.72
CA MET A 140 17.19 4.59 -3.49
C MET A 140 16.40 5.89 -3.54
N ARG A 141 16.08 6.33 -4.76
CA ARG A 141 15.35 7.58 -5.01
C ARG A 141 13.91 7.30 -5.39
N HIS A 142 13.01 8.23 -5.04
CA HIS A 142 11.63 8.23 -5.53
C HIS A 142 11.61 8.68 -7.00
N THR A 143 11.87 7.75 -7.92
CA THR A 143 11.99 8.03 -9.36
C THR A 143 10.64 8.09 -10.09
N GLY A 144 9.54 7.70 -9.44
CA GLY A 144 8.21 7.70 -10.04
C GLY A 144 7.09 7.30 -9.08
N PRO A 145 5.83 7.28 -9.56
CA PRO A 145 4.68 6.85 -8.77
C PRO A 145 4.74 5.36 -8.45
N GLY A 146 4.14 4.97 -7.32
CA GLY A 146 4.01 3.56 -6.92
C GLY A 146 5.19 3.00 -6.12
N ILE A 147 6.16 3.84 -5.75
CA ILE A 147 7.26 3.46 -4.87
C ILE A 147 6.79 3.49 -3.42
N LEU A 148 6.95 2.37 -2.71
CA LEU A 148 6.73 2.27 -1.26
C LEU A 148 7.94 2.84 -0.51
N SER A 149 7.69 3.67 0.50
CA SER A 149 8.74 4.23 1.35
C SER A 149 8.35 4.25 2.82
N MET A 150 9.33 4.18 3.72
CA MET A 150 9.11 4.37 5.16
C MET A 150 8.86 5.85 5.47
N ALA A 151 7.86 6.12 6.31
CA ALA A 151 7.70 7.42 6.95
C ALA A 151 8.50 7.44 8.26
N ASN A 152 9.24 8.52 8.50
CA ASN A 152 10.07 8.69 9.68
C ASN A 152 9.97 10.12 10.24
N ALA A 153 10.50 10.31 11.46
CA ALA A 153 10.57 11.59 12.18
C ALA A 153 12.03 12.01 12.41
N GLY A 154 12.87 11.82 11.38
CA GLY A 154 14.32 12.04 11.45
C GLY A 154 15.12 10.75 11.31
N LYS A 155 16.45 10.89 11.30
CA LYS A 155 17.39 9.79 11.09
C LYS A 155 17.14 8.63 12.05
N ASN A 156 17.11 7.40 11.53
CA ASN A 156 16.95 6.16 12.30
C ASN A 156 15.66 6.09 13.15
N THR A 157 14.54 6.58 12.62
CA THR A 157 13.25 6.55 13.32
C THR A 157 12.16 5.78 12.57
N ASN A 158 12.55 4.77 11.79
CA ASN A 158 11.63 3.92 11.06
C ASN A 158 10.77 3.10 12.03
N GLY A 159 9.46 3.00 11.77
CA GLY A 159 8.52 2.24 12.59
C GLY A 159 7.65 1.34 11.73
N SER A 160 6.34 1.58 11.73
CA SER A 160 5.38 0.90 10.87
C SER A 160 4.75 1.80 9.81
N GLN A 161 4.94 3.12 9.89
CA GLN A 161 4.32 4.05 8.95
C GLN A 161 5.05 4.06 7.61
N PHE A 162 4.27 4.19 6.54
CA PHE A 162 4.74 4.17 5.16
C PHE A 162 3.93 5.13 4.29
N PHE A 163 4.44 5.47 3.11
CA PHE A 163 3.73 6.22 2.08
C PHE A 163 4.08 5.73 0.66
#